data_AF-A0A0F9BUV5-F1
#
_entry.id   AF-A0A0F9BUV5-F1
#
_cell.length_a   1.000
_cell.length_b   1.000
_cell.length_c   1.000
_cell.angle_alpha   90.00
_cell.angle_beta   90.00
_cell.angle_gamma   90.00
#
_symmetry.space_group_name_H-M   'P 1'
#
loop_
_entity.id
_entity.type
_entity.pdbx_description
1 polymer ?
#
loop_
_entity_poly.entity_id
_entity_poly.type
_entity_poly.pdbx_seq_one_letter_code
_entity_poly.pdbx_strand_id
1 'polypeptide(L)'
;MLFKEIIGLLKKKGFKDTFQILINQDNYKADRHTFYKELNKFSYYNSFLRVKEELVKKGIIEIGYNNSRVKYIKLTEKGVALYNKLSEINDLIS
;
A
#
# COMPACT_ATOMS: atom_id res chain seq x y z
N MET A 1 11.82 15.52 13.58
CA MET A 1 10.88 15.85 12.48
C MET A 1 10.63 14.64 11.58
N LEU A 2 11.66 13.97 11.06
CA LEU A 2 11.55 12.80 10.17
C LEU A 2 10.71 11.62 10.73
N PHE A 3 10.96 11.23 11.99
CA PHE A 3 10.22 10.13 12.62
C PHE A 3 8.72 10.40 12.77
N LYS A 4 8.31 11.66 12.96
CA LYS A 4 6.88 12.02 13.12
C LYS A 4 6.10 11.76 11.83
N GLU A 5 6.68 12.05 10.67
CA GLU A 5 6.05 11.81 9.37
C GLU A 5 5.94 10.31 9.06
N ILE A 6 7.00 9.54 9.33
CA ILE A 6 7.01 8.09 9.16
C ILE A 6 5.96 7.44 10.06
N ILE A 7 5.99 7.75 11.36
CA ILE A 7 5.00 7.24 12.33
C ILE A 7 3.59 7.66 11.92
N GLY A 8 3.42 8.90 11.45
CA GLY A 8 2.14 9.40 10.94
C GLY A 8 1.59 8.54 9.80
N LEU A 9 2.43 8.15 8.84
CA LEU A 9 2.03 7.27 7.73
C LEU A 9 1.75 5.84 8.21
N LEU A 10 2.62 5.25 9.03
CA LEU A 10 2.48 3.88 9.54
C LEU A 10 1.21 3.70 10.39
N LYS A 11 0.76 4.76 11.10
CA LYS A 11 -0.49 4.76 11.87
C LYS A 11 -1.75 4.76 10.99
N LYS A 12 -1.65 5.11 9.70
CA LYS A 12 -2.83 5.14 8.82
C LYS A 12 -3.23 3.72 8.46
N LYS A 13 -4.43 3.31 8.87
CA LYS A 13 -5.00 1.99 8.54
C LYS A 13 -4.86 1.64 7.06
N GLY A 14 -5.17 2.59 6.17
CA GLY A 14 -5.04 2.40 4.72
C GLY A 14 -3.64 2.05 4.24
N PHE A 15 -2.58 2.54 4.91
CA PHE A 15 -1.20 2.18 4.58
C PHE A 15 -0.98 0.68 4.82
N LYS A 16 -1.25 0.21 6.04
CA LYS A 16 -1.09 -1.20 6.42
C LYS A 16 -1.94 -2.11 5.53
N ASP A 17 -3.21 -1.75 5.34
CA ASP A 17 -4.14 -2.52 4.52
C ASP A 17 -3.65 -2.67 3.07
N THR A 18 -3.10 -1.60 2.49
CA THR A 18 -2.56 -1.60 1.11
C THR A 18 -1.39 -2.57 0.98
N PHE A 19 -0.44 -2.54 1.91
CA PHE A 19 0.71 -3.45 1.90
C PHE A 19 0.28 -4.89 2.12
N GLN A 20 -0.63 -5.14 3.06
CA GLN A 20 -1.16 -6.48 3.34
C GLN A 20 -1.82 -7.11 2.10
N ILE A 21 -2.49 -6.31 1.26
CA ILE A 21 -3.05 -6.82 0.01
C ILE A 21 -1.93 -7.10 -0.98
N LEU A 22 -1.14 -6.07 -1.31
CA LEU A 22 -0.21 -6.14 -2.45
C LEU A 22 0.94 -7.11 -2.22
N ILE A 23 1.42 -7.31 -0.98
CA ILE A 23 2.52 -8.25 -0.71
C ILE A 23 2.13 -9.70 -1.00
N ASN A 24 0.83 -10.02 -0.93
CA ASN A 24 0.28 -11.34 -1.17
C ASN A 24 -0.15 -11.58 -2.62
N GLN A 25 0.21 -10.67 -3.54
CA GLN A 25 -0.10 -10.80 -4.97
C GLN A 25 1.16 -11.02 -5.79
N ASP A 26 1.00 -11.73 -6.91
CA ASP A 26 2.09 -11.91 -7.88
C ASP A 26 2.63 -10.55 -8.34
N ASN A 27 3.96 -10.41 -8.32
CA ASN A 27 4.67 -9.18 -8.68
C ASN A 27 4.19 -7.92 -7.91
N TYR A 28 3.65 -8.12 -6.71
CA TYR A 28 3.14 -7.06 -5.84
C TYR A 28 2.03 -6.20 -6.47
N LYS A 29 1.24 -6.82 -7.36
CA LYS A 29 0.29 -6.13 -8.24
C LYS A 29 -1.09 -6.78 -8.16
N ALA A 30 -2.11 -5.96 -7.97
CA ALA A 30 -3.50 -6.36 -8.08
C ALA A 30 -4.20 -5.55 -9.16
N ASP A 31 -5.08 -6.18 -9.95
CA ASP A 31 -6.07 -5.42 -10.71
C ASP A 31 -7.07 -4.73 -9.77
N ARG A 32 -7.83 -3.77 -10.29
CA ARG A 32 -8.78 -2.98 -9.48
C ARG A 32 -9.79 -3.87 -8.73
N HIS A 33 -10.36 -4.87 -9.40
CA HIS A 33 -11.38 -5.72 -8.79
C HIS A 33 -10.78 -6.56 -7.67
N THR A 34 -9.66 -7.23 -7.95
CA THR A 34 -8.96 -8.06 -6.96
C THR A 34 -8.53 -7.23 -5.75
N PHE A 35 -7.95 -6.04 -5.95
CA PHE A 35 -7.52 -5.18 -4.85
C PHE A 35 -8.67 -4.86 -3.88
N TYR A 36 -9.80 -4.40 -4.40
CA TYR A 36 -10.94 -4.04 -3.56
C TYR A 36 -11.67 -5.25 -2.98
N LYS A 37 -11.69 -6.38 -3.69
CA LYS A 37 -12.20 -7.65 -3.17
C LYS A 37 -11.41 -8.09 -1.94
N GLU A 38 -10.07 -8.07 -2.01
CA GLU A 38 -9.21 -8.40 -0.88
C GLU A 38 -9.33 -7.39 0.25
N LEU A 39 -9.38 -6.09 -0.05
CA LEU A 39 -9.57 -5.04 0.94
C LEU A 39 -10.86 -5.23 1.75
N ASN A 40 -11.96 -5.56 1.08
CA ASN A 40 -13.27 -5.69 1.73
C ASN A 40 -13.37 -6.89 2.69
N LYS A 41 -12.40 -7.83 2.67
CA LYS A 41 -12.37 -8.94 3.64
C LYS A 41 -12.08 -8.47 5.07
N PHE A 42 -11.37 -7.35 5.24
CA PHE A 42 -10.89 -6.89 6.55
C PHE A 42 -10.89 -5.36 6.72
N SER A 43 -11.39 -4.63 5.72
CA SER A 43 -11.36 -3.18 5.65
C SER A 43 -12.51 -2.66 4.76
N TYR A 44 -12.47 -1.37 4.43
CA TYR A 44 -13.47 -0.69 3.63
C TYR A 44 -12.81 0.21 2.60
N TYR A 45 -13.47 0.42 1.46
CA TYR A 45 -12.99 1.22 0.32
C TYR A 45 -12.30 2.55 0.70
N ASN A 46 -12.88 3.31 1.63
CA ASN A 46 -12.35 4.61 2.06
C ASN A 46 -11.01 4.53 2.81
N SER A 47 -10.62 3.37 3.35
CA SER A 47 -9.31 3.21 4.01
C SER A 47 -8.18 3.45 3.01
N PHE A 48 -8.28 2.88 1.81
CA PHE A 48 -7.33 3.09 0.71
C PHE A 48 -7.41 4.52 0.18
N LEU A 49 -8.61 5.05 -0.09
CA LEU A 49 -8.74 6.39 -0.67
C LEU A 49 -8.06 7.49 0.16
N ARG A 50 -8.10 7.39 1.48
CA ARG A 50 -7.49 8.36 2.41
C ARG A 50 -5.96 8.39 2.33
N VAL A 51 -5.32 7.34 1.84
CA VAL A 51 -3.85 7.25 1.72
C VAL A 51 -3.37 7.27 0.28
N LYS A 52 -4.24 6.94 -0.69
CA LYS A 52 -3.91 6.74 -2.11
C LYS A 52 -3.00 7.84 -2.67
N GLU A 53 -3.41 9.10 -2.57
CA GLU A 53 -2.67 10.22 -3.15
C GLU A 53 -1.29 10.40 -2.51
N GLU A 54 -1.19 10.21 -1.20
CA GLU A 54 0.07 10.28 -0.48
C GLU A 54 1.03 9.14 -0.87
N LEU A 55 0.52 7.90 -1.00
CA LEU A 55 1.34 6.76 -1.40
C LEU A 55 1.86 6.91 -2.83
N VAL A 56 1.03 7.41 -3.74
CA VAL A 56 1.43 7.72 -5.13
C VAL A 56 2.47 8.84 -5.14
N LYS A 57 2.21 9.95 -4.43
CA LYS A 57 3.13 11.10 -4.35
C LYS A 57 4.48 10.72 -3.76
N LYS A 58 4.50 9.81 -2.77
CA LYS A 58 5.75 9.30 -2.16
C LYS A 58 6.43 8.22 -3.01
N GLY A 59 5.83 7.80 -4.12
CA GLY A 59 6.33 6.77 -5.02
C GLY A 59 6.37 5.38 -4.38
N ILE A 60 5.47 5.10 -3.42
CA ILE A 60 5.37 3.81 -2.74
C ILE A 60 4.52 2.84 -3.57
N ILE A 61 3.46 3.36 -4.17
CA ILE A 61 2.62 2.62 -5.11
C ILE A 61 2.58 3.34 -6.45
N GLU A 62 2.31 2.57 -7.50
CA GLU A 62 1.87 3.07 -8.79
C GLU A 62 0.45 2.62 -9.09
N ILE A 63 -0.27 3.41 -9.86
CA ILE A 63 -1.62 3.10 -10.32
C ILE A 63 -1.61 3.17 -11.85
N GLY A 64 -1.85 2.03 -12.48
CA GLY A 64 -2.02 1.97 -13.94
C GLY A 64 -3.45 2.28 -14.34
N TYR A 65 -3.62 3.01 -15.42
CA TYR A 65 -4.93 3.41 -15.95
C TYR A 65 -5.19 2.86 -17.36
N ASN A 66 -6.46 2.68 -17.70
CA ASN A 66 -6.95 2.44 -19.06
C ASN A 66 -8.16 3.35 -19.31
N ASN A 67 -8.09 4.27 -20.28
CA ASN A 67 -9.15 5.25 -20.57
C ASN A 67 -9.69 5.90 -19.29
N SER A 68 -8.78 6.44 -18.46
CA SER A 68 -9.06 7.07 -17.16
C SER A 68 -9.61 6.16 -16.05
N ARG A 69 -9.77 4.85 -16.29
CA ARG A 69 -10.16 3.88 -15.27
C ARG A 69 -8.94 3.20 -14.66
N VAL A 70 -8.90 3.09 -13.33
CA VAL A 70 -7.87 2.30 -12.64
C VAL A 70 -7.90 0.87 -13.14
N LYS A 71 -6.78 0.41 -13.70
CA LYS A 71 -6.56 -0.95 -14.19
C LYS A 71 -5.91 -1.80 -13.11
N TYR A 72 -4.86 -1.28 -12.47
CA TYR A 72 -4.13 -1.99 -11.43
C TYR A 72 -3.53 -1.04 -10.40
N ILE A 73 -3.19 -1.59 -9.24
CA ILE A 73 -2.42 -0.97 -8.17
C ILE A 73 -1.24 -1.89 -7.89
N LYS A 74 -0.03 -1.34 -7.78
CA LYS A 74 1.20 -2.12 -7.58
C LYS A 74 2.16 -1.43 -6.62
N LEU A 75 2.91 -2.20 -5.82
CA LEU A 75 4.07 -1.66 -5.10
C LEU A 75 5.19 -1.34 -6.09
N THR A 76 5.74 -0.13 -6.02
CA THR A 76 6.97 0.20 -6.73
C THR A 76 8.15 -0.54 -6.10
N GLU A 77 9.32 -0.54 -6.75
CA GLU A 77 10.56 -1.03 -6.14
C GLU A 77 10.84 -0.36 -4.78
N LYS A 78 10.58 0.95 -4.69
CA LYS A 78 10.66 1.71 -3.44
C LYS A 78 9.65 1.23 -2.39
N GLY A 79 8.44 0.89 -2.80
CA GLY A 79 7.42 0.31 -1.92
C GLY A 79 7.84 -1.05 -1.37
N VAL A 80 8.39 -1.92 -2.21
CA VAL A 80 8.93 -3.23 -1.80
C VAL A 80 10.10 -3.06 -0.84
N ALA A 81 11.06 -2.17 -1.14
CA ALA A 81 12.18 -1.89 -0.25
C ALA A 81 11.71 -1.35 1.12
N LEU A 82 10.67 -0.52 1.14
CA LEU A 82 10.06 -0.04 2.39
C LEU A 82 9.45 -1.20 3.19
N TYR A 83 8.71 -2.11 2.54
CA TYR A 83 8.15 -3.28 3.22
C TYR A 83 9.24 -4.12 3.89
N ASN A 84 10.31 -4.44 3.15
CA ASN A 84 11.40 -5.26 3.66
C ASN A 84 12.04 -4.65 4.91
N LYS A 85 12.31 -3.33 4.89
CA LYS A 85 12.82 -2.62 6.07
C LYS A 85 11.85 -2.64 7.26
N LEU A 86 10.54 -2.56 7.02
CA LEU A 86 9.54 -2.66 8.08
C LEU A 86 9.47 -4.08 8.65
N SER A 87 9.66 -5.10 7.81
CA SER A 87 9.76 -6.50 8.25
C SER A 87 10.99 -6.70 9.14
N GLU A 88 12.15 -6.21 8.70
CA GLU A 88 13.39 -6.26 9.49
C GLU A 88 13.19 -5.61 10.88
N ILE A 89 12.56 -4.43 10.93
CA ILE A 89 12.26 -3.75 12.21
C ILE A 89 11.30 -4.60 13.06
N ASN A 90 10.29 -5.22 12.46
CA ASN A 90 9.34 -6.07 13.17
C ASN A 90 10.04 -7.27 13.81
N ASP A 91 10.98 -7.89 13.10
CA ASP A 91 11.73 -9.05 13.56
C ASP A 91 12.68 -8.72 14.73
N LEU A 92 13.09 -7.45 14.87
CA LEU A 92 13.91 -6.99 15.99
C LEU A 92 13.13 -6.78 17.29
N ILE A 93 11.79 -6.65 17.22
CA ILE A 93 10.95 -6.27 18.36
C ILE A 93 9.85 -7.29 18.68
N SER A 94 9.69 -8.33 17.86
CA SER A 94 8.75 -9.44 18.07
C SER A 94 9.44 -10.60 18.77
#